data_AF-A0A0B3AEA3-F1
#
_entry.id   AF-A0A0B3AEA3-F1
#
_cell.length_a   1.000
_cell.length_b   1.000
_cell.length_c   1.000
_cell.angle_alpha   90.00
_cell.angle_beta   90.00
_cell.angle_gamma   90.00
#
_symmetry.space_group_name_H-M   'P 1'
#
loop_
_entity.id
_entity.type
_entity.pdbx_description
1 polymer ?
#
loop_
_entity_poly.entity_id
_entity_poly.type
_entity_poly.pdbx_seq_one_letter_code
_entity_poly.pdbx_strand_id
1 'polypeptide(L)'
;MEEEYAVKEVDMSTTELLIYLSLVIFAVLFFVFLIKAYASRFIFLACSIILNGIMGFGKRQFAFLTRFMPLGIEFILFPTVIASVVWGSGFGIFVGLSSALVSYVIKAYISIFSIVIIPMYGLVGILAAMFSNVNILLLGITLTIIYNFFVSSMLMVMFGAKPYKCWFFGITNLVFNMLLFSQFGQMLINTLK
;
A
#
# COMPACT_ATOMS: atom_id res chain seq x y z
N MET A 1 24.42 51.13 -21.23
CA MET A 1 24.22 50.26 -22.39
C MET A 1 23.10 49.31 -21.99
N GLU A 2 21.86 49.74 -22.16
CA GLU A 2 20.66 48.97 -21.83
C GLU A 2 19.88 48.84 -23.14
N GLU A 3 19.89 47.65 -23.74
CA GLU A 3 19.02 47.35 -24.87
C GLU A 3 17.61 47.14 -24.33
N GLU A 4 16.76 48.14 -24.58
CA GLU A 4 15.34 48.11 -24.32
C GLU A 4 14.69 47.08 -25.27
N TYR A 5 14.51 45.84 -24.81
CA TYR A 5 13.78 44.82 -25.54
C TYR A 5 12.30 45.23 -25.61
N ALA A 6 11.93 45.91 -26.69
CA ALA A 6 10.55 46.18 -27.03
C ALA A 6 9.78 44.86 -27.11
N VAL A 7 8.94 44.59 -26.11
CA VAL A 7 8.04 43.44 -26.09
C VAL A 7 7.06 43.63 -27.22
N LYS A 8 7.24 42.87 -28.29
CA LYS A 8 6.35 42.90 -29.46
C LYS A 8 5.00 42.32 -29.02
N GLU A 9 3.98 43.15 -28.90
CA GLU A 9 2.61 42.69 -28.65
C GLU A 9 2.21 41.74 -29.79
N VAL A 10 2.02 40.47 -29.43
CA VAL A 10 1.56 39.45 -30.37
C VAL A 10 0.05 39.64 -30.49
N ASP A 11 -0.36 40.27 -31.58
CA ASP A 11 -1.77 40.52 -31.90
C ASP A 11 -2.42 39.20 -32.34
N MET A 12 -2.91 38.45 -31.36
CA MET A 12 -3.47 37.12 -31.55
C MET A 12 -4.85 37.23 -32.18
N SER A 13 -5.10 36.51 -33.28
CA SER A 13 -6.42 36.55 -33.89
C SER A 13 -7.47 35.98 -32.94
N THR A 14 -8.71 36.47 -33.02
CA THR A 14 -9.83 35.97 -32.19
C THR A 14 -10.02 34.47 -32.30
N THR A 15 -9.69 33.88 -33.47
CA THR A 15 -9.77 32.44 -33.70
C THR A 15 -8.68 31.68 -32.93
N GLU A 16 -7.45 32.17 -32.95
CA GLU A 16 -6.34 31.59 -32.18
C GLU A 16 -6.61 31.68 -30.67
N LEU A 17 -7.11 32.83 -30.20
CA LEU A 17 -7.50 33.02 -28.80
C LEU A 17 -8.54 31.98 -28.36
N LEU A 18 -9.58 31.74 -29.18
CA LEU A 18 -10.60 30.74 -28.91
C LEU A 18 -10.04 29.31 -28.90
N ILE A 19 -9.10 29.00 -29.80
CA ILE A 19 -8.41 27.69 -29.83
C ILE A 19 -7.59 27.50 -28.54
N TYR A 20 -6.77 28.47 -28.15
CA TYR A 20 -5.99 28.40 -26.91
C TYR A 20 -6.89 28.25 -25.69
N LEU A 21 -7.97 29.04 -25.60
CA LEU A 21 -8.91 28.96 -24.49
C LEU A 21 -9.57 27.56 -24.41
N SER A 22 -9.94 26.98 -25.56
CA SER A 22 -10.53 25.65 -25.63
C SER A 22 -9.56 24.55 -25.19
N LEU A 23 -8.27 24.65 -25.55
CA LEU A 23 -7.23 23.72 -25.14
C LEU A 23 -6.95 23.79 -23.63
N VAL A 24 -6.92 25.01 -23.06
CA VAL A 24 -6.75 25.20 -21.62
C VAL A 24 -7.94 24.62 -20.86
N ILE A 25 -9.17 24.89 -21.29
CA ILE A 25 -10.37 24.31 -20.67
C ILE A 25 -10.34 22.78 -20.76
N PHE A 26 -10.00 22.22 -21.92
CA PHE A 26 -9.86 20.77 -22.08
C PHE A 26 -8.81 20.18 -21.14
N ALA A 27 -7.63 20.81 -21.06
CA ALA A 27 -6.55 20.36 -20.18
C ALA A 27 -6.97 20.41 -18.70
N VAL A 28 -7.65 21.47 -18.26
CA VAL A 28 -8.17 21.59 -16.89
C VAL A 28 -9.21 20.52 -16.61
N LEU A 29 -10.18 20.32 -17.51
CA LEU A 29 -11.20 19.28 -17.35
C LEU A 29 -10.61 17.87 -17.35
N PHE A 30 -9.63 17.62 -18.22
CA PHE A 30 -8.89 16.37 -18.26
C PHE A 30 -8.12 16.14 -16.95
N PHE A 31 -7.47 17.18 -16.41
CA PHE A 31 -6.75 17.10 -15.15
C PHE A 31 -7.69 16.86 -13.95
N VAL A 32 -8.83 17.55 -13.89
CA VAL A 32 -9.86 17.32 -12.86
C VAL A 32 -10.42 15.91 -12.97
N PHE A 33 -10.66 15.41 -14.19
CA PHE A 33 -11.09 14.05 -14.44
C PHE A 33 -10.04 13.03 -13.96
N LEU A 34 -8.76 13.24 -14.26
CA LEU A 34 -7.67 12.39 -13.77
C LEU A 34 -7.60 12.41 -12.26
N ILE A 35 -7.62 13.58 -11.61
CA ILE A 35 -7.62 13.66 -10.15
C ILE A 35 -8.79 12.86 -9.58
N LYS A 36 -10.01 13.04 -10.10
CA LYS A 36 -11.19 12.31 -9.63
C LYS A 36 -11.05 10.80 -9.84
N ALA A 37 -10.48 10.37 -10.98
CA ALA A 37 -10.29 8.97 -11.31
C ALA A 37 -9.26 8.26 -10.42
N TYR A 38 -8.25 8.99 -9.93
CA TYR A 38 -7.14 8.42 -9.14
C TYR A 38 -7.15 8.83 -7.65
N ALA A 39 -7.97 9.79 -7.23
CA ALA A 39 -8.01 10.31 -5.86
C ALA A 39 -8.27 9.19 -4.83
N SER A 40 -9.20 8.28 -5.11
CA SER A 40 -9.50 7.15 -4.22
C SER A 40 -8.29 6.26 -3.98
N ARG A 41 -7.47 6.02 -5.01
CA ARG A 41 -6.22 5.25 -4.93
C ARG A 41 -5.20 5.95 -4.04
N PHE A 42 -5.00 7.25 -4.23
CA PHE A 42 -4.05 8.03 -3.41
C PHE A 42 -4.48 8.13 -1.96
N ILE A 43 -5.77 8.40 -1.70
CA ILE A 43 -6.32 8.46 -0.34
C ILE A 43 -6.16 7.09 0.33
N PHE A 44 -6.53 6.01 -0.35
CA PHE A 44 -6.40 4.65 0.20
C PHE A 44 -4.94 4.31 0.53
N LEU A 45 -4.01 4.63 -0.36
CA LEU A 45 -2.58 4.44 -0.12
C LEU A 45 -2.10 5.24 1.09
N ALA A 46 -2.43 6.53 1.16
CA ALA A 46 -2.04 7.41 2.26
C ALA A 46 -2.59 6.89 3.60
N CYS A 47 -3.87 6.53 3.65
CA CYS A 47 -4.49 5.92 4.83
C CYS A 47 -3.80 4.60 5.22
N SER A 48 -3.47 3.75 4.25
CA SER A 48 -2.80 2.47 4.49
C SER A 48 -1.41 2.67 5.12
N ILE A 49 -0.64 3.63 4.59
CA ILE A 49 0.68 3.99 5.11
C ILE A 49 0.55 4.55 6.53
N ILE A 50 -0.38 5.48 6.76
CA ILE A 50 -0.59 6.11 8.08
C ILE A 50 -1.00 5.07 9.12
N LEU A 51 -2.01 4.24 8.82
CA LEU A 51 -2.48 3.20 9.74
C LEU A 51 -1.39 2.19 10.07
N ASN A 52 -0.63 1.76 9.05
CA ASN A 52 0.49 0.86 9.27
C ASN A 52 1.62 1.51 10.09
N GLY A 53 1.86 2.81 9.88
CA GLY A 53 2.78 3.61 10.70
C GLY A 53 2.34 3.67 12.17
N ILE A 54 1.06 3.96 12.43
CA ILE A 54 0.47 4.01 13.78
C ILE A 54 0.61 2.66 14.48
N MET A 55 0.24 1.56 13.81
CA MET A 55 0.39 0.21 14.40
C MET A 55 1.85 -0.15 14.64
N GLY A 56 2.74 0.24 13.73
CA GLY A 56 4.17 0.08 13.87
C GLY A 56 4.74 0.82 15.08
N PHE A 57 4.32 2.07 15.28
CA PHE A 57 4.72 2.89 16.42
C PHE A 57 4.15 2.32 17.72
N GLY A 58 2.88 1.90 17.73
CA GLY A 58 2.25 1.23 18.87
C GLY A 58 3.04 0.00 19.34
N LYS A 59 3.43 -0.89 18.40
CA LYS A 59 4.28 -2.04 18.72
C LYS A 59 5.60 -1.64 19.40
N ARG A 60 6.20 -0.53 18.97
CA ARG A 60 7.45 -0.02 19.56
C ARG A 60 7.24 0.52 20.98
N GLN A 61 6.13 1.21 21.24
CA GLN A 61 5.81 1.68 22.59
C GLN A 61 5.55 0.51 23.55
N PHE A 62 4.91 -0.55 23.07
CA PHE A 62 4.72 -1.80 23.84
C PHE A 62 5.88 -2.79 23.68
N ALA A 63 7.08 -2.32 23.34
CA ALA A 63 8.23 -3.18 23.07
C ALA A 63 8.54 -4.15 24.22
N PHE A 64 8.32 -3.73 25.47
CA PHE A 64 8.50 -4.56 26.66
C PHE A 64 7.65 -5.86 26.61
N LEU A 65 6.37 -5.76 26.25
CA LEU A 65 5.50 -6.94 26.06
C LEU A 65 5.95 -7.77 24.87
N THR A 66 6.34 -7.12 23.77
CA THR A 66 6.74 -7.84 22.54
C THR A 66 8.05 -8.61 22.67
N ARG A 67 8.87 -8.29 23.68
CA ARG A 67 10.11 -9.04 23.98
C ARG A 67 9.82 -10.49 24.38
N PHE A 68 8.71 -10.71 25.09
CA PHE A 68 8.28 -12.02 25.56
C PHE A 68 7.30 -12.69 24.59
N MET A 69 6.42 -11.90 23.96
CA MET A 69 5.38 -12.39 23.05
C MET A 69 5.40 -11.58 21.74
N PRO A 70 6.04 -12.08 20.66
CA PRO A 70 6.15 -11.33 19.42
C PRO A 70 4.79 -11.21 18.72
N LEU A 71 4.13 -10.06 18.87
CA LEU A 71 2.79 -9.82 18.30
C LEU A 71 2.86 -9.56 16.79
N GLY A 72 2.15 -10.39 16.04
CA GLY A 72 2.00 -10.36 14.59
C GLY A 72 1.03 -9.32 14.05
N ILE A 73 0.77 -8.21 14.73
CA ILE A 73 -0.25 -7.22 14.30
C ILE A 73 0.26 -6.40 13.10
N GLU A 74 0.11 -6.89 11.87
CA GLU A 74 0.59 -6.21 10.66
C GLU A 74 -0.56 -5.78 9.75
N PHE A 75 -0.67 -4.47 9.55
CA PHE A 75 -1.70 -3.89 8.69
C PHE A 75 -1.32 -3.87 7.21
N ILE A 76 -0.21 -4.48 6.79
CA ILE A 76 0.26 -4.35 5.38
C ILE A 76 -0.50 -5.29 4.45
N LEU A 77 -0.77 -6.52 4.89
CA LEU A 77 -1.43 -7.55 4.08
C LEU A 77 -2.84 -7.12 3.67
N PHE A 78 -3.63 -6.64 4.61
CA PHE A 78 -5.01 -6.20 4.39
C PHE A 78 -5.16 -5.19 3.22
N PRO A 79 -4.56 -3.99 3.26
CA PRO A 79 -4.67 -3.02 2.18
C PRO A 79 -4.00 -3.49 0.89
N THR A 80 -2.95 -4.31 0.96
CA THR A 80 -2.32 -4.90 -0.23
C THR A 80 -3.32 -5.77 -0.99
N VAL A 81 -4.00 -6.69 -0.29
CA VAL A 81 -4.99 -7.58 -0.90
C VAL A 81 -6.18 -6.77 -1.42
N ILE A 82 -6.72 -5.84 -0.62
CA ILE A 82 -7.84 -4.99 -1.04
C ILE A 82 -7.49 -4.19 -2.31
N ALA A 83 -6.32 -3.54 -2.31
CA ALA A 83 -5.86 -2.77 -3.46
C ALA A 83 -5.69 -3.63 -4.72
N SER A 84 -5.20 -4.86 -4.54
CA SER A 84 -5.01 -5.82 -5.64
C SER A 84 -6.32 -6.28 -6.25
N VAL A 85 -7.34 -6.49 -5.40
CA VAL A 85 -8.67 -6.93 -5.82
C VAL A 85 -9.45 -5.81 -6.51
N VAL A 86 -9.32 -4.57 -6.03
CA VAL A 86 -10.06 -3.42 -6.57
C VAL A 86 -9.40 -2.83 -7.82
N TRP A 87 -8.08 -2.64 -7.78
CA TRP A 87 -7.35 -1.90 -8.83
C TRP A 87 -6.30 -2.74 -9.57
N GLY A 88 -6.22 -4.04 -9.30
CA GLY A 88 -5.33 -4.98 -9.99
C GLY A 88 -3.93 -5.09 -9.38
N SER A 89 -3.15 -6.03 -9.93
CA SER A 89 -1.84 -6.43 -9.40
C SER A 89 -0.86 -5.28 -9.29
N GLY A 90 -0.76 -4.41 -10.30
CA GLY A 90 0.20 -3.30 -10.32
C GLY A 90 0.03 -2.36 -9.13
N PHE A 91 -1.20 -1.95 -8.83
CA PHE A 91 -1.47 -1.09 -7.69
C PHE A 91 -1.35 -1.83 -6.36
N GLY A 92 -1.77 -3.10 -6.31
CA GLY A 92 -1.55 -3.99 -5.17
C GLY A 92 -0.08 -4.11 -4.75
N ILE A 93 0.81 -4.42 -5.71
CA ILE A 93 2.27 -4.48 -5.51
C ILE A 93 2.75 -3.15 -4.94
N PHE A 94 2.34 -2.03 -5.54
CA PHE A 94 2.79 -0.71 -5.12
C PHE A 94 2.38 -0.40 -3.68
N VAL A 95 1.13 -0.69 -3.30
CA VAL A 95 0.64 -0.53 -1.92
C VAL A 95 1.44 -1.39 -0.94
N GLY A 96 1.68 -2.67 -1.26
CA GLY A 96 2.43 -3.57 -0.39
C GLY A 96 3.88 -3.14 -0.18
N LEU A 97 4.59 -2.82 -1.27
CA LEU A 97 5.99 -2.38 -1.21
C LEU A 97 6.14 -1.05 -0.48
N SER A 98 5.33 -0.04 -0.84
CA SER A 98 5.43 1.29 -0.26
C SER A 98 5.03 1.30 1.21
N SER A 99 3.94 0.61 1.58
CA SER A 99 3.51 0.49 2.98
C SER A 99 4.55 -0.19 3.84
N ALA A 100 5.19 -1.26 3.33
CA ALA A 100 6.26 -1.94 4.04
C ALA A 100 7.50 -1.05 4.20
N LEU A 101 7.97 -0.44 3.11
CA LEU A 101 9.15 0.42 3.11
C LEU A 101 8.98 1.60 4.06
N VAL A 102 7.86 2.31 4.00
CA VAL A 102 7.57 3.43 4.90
C VAL A 102 7.46 2.95 6.35
N SER A 103 6.86 1.79 6.62
CA SER A 103 6.81 1.21 7.97
C SER A 103 8.21 0.99 8.55
N TYR A 104 9.13 0.45 7.76
CA TYR A 104 10.50 0.19 8.21
C TYR A 104 11.29 1.48 8.44
N VAL A 105 11.09 2.49 7.59
CA VAL A 105 11.66 3.83 7.77
C VAL A 105 11.14 4.48 9.06
N ILE A 106 9.82 4.49 9.30
CA ILE A 106 9.22 5.06 10.51
C ILE A 106 9.71 4.34 11.77
N LYS A 107 9.88 3.02 11.70
CA LYS A 107 10.41 2.22 12.82
C LYS A 107 11.91 2.43 13.05
N ALA A 108 12.61 3.12 12.15
CA ALA A 108 14.08 3.18 12.09
C ALA A 108 14.71 1.78 12.18
N TYR A 109 14.06 0.80 11.56
CA TYR A 109 14.41 -0.61 11.64
C TYR A 109 14.60 -1.16 10.23
N ILE A 110 15.66 -0.73 9.56
CA ILE A 110 16.08 -1.34 8.30
C ILE A 110 17.12 -2.40 8.64
N SER A 111 16.80 -3.64 8.34
CA SER A 111 17.68 -4.78 8.57
C SER A 111 17.76 -5.64 7.33
N ILE A 112 18.71 -6.58 7.30
CA ILE A 112 18.83 -7.54 6.20
C ILE A 112 17.54 -8.36 5.99
N PHE A 113 16.74 -8.52 7.05
CA PHE A 113 15.42 -9.15 6.98
C PHE A 113 14.43 -8.38 6.08
N SER A 114 14.52 -7.05 6.08
CA SER A 114 13.63 -6.18 5.30
C SER A 114 13.78 -6.42 3.79
N ILE A 115 14.97 -6.83 3.33
CA ILE A 115 15.24 -7.16 1.92
C ILE A 115 14.41 -8.36 1.47
N VAL A 116 14.13 -9.31 2.37
CA VAL A 116 13.31 -10.48 2.07
C VAL A 116 11.82 -10.17 2.26
N ILE A 117 11.47 -9.48 3.34
CA ILE A 117 10.07 -9.26 3.72
C ILE A 117 9.36 -8.29 2.76
N ILE A 118 10.02 -7.21 2.34
CA ILE A 118 9.40 -6.18 1.48
C ILE A 118 8.92 -6.80 0.14
N PRO A 119 9.74 -7.52 -0.64
CA PRO A 119 9.30 -8.18 -1.86
C PRO A 119 8.14 -9.17 -1.66
N MET A 120 8.07 -9.84 -0.50
CA MET A 120 6.99 -10.79 -0.21
C MET A 120 5.62 -10.12 -0.14
N TYR A 121 5.53 -8.87 0.33
CA TYR A 121 4.27 -8.11 0.23
C TYR A 121 3.90 -7.78 -1.22
N GLY A 122 4.89 -7.51 -2.08
CA GLY A 122 4.67 -7.37 -3.52
C GLY A 122 4.10 -8.65 -4.15
N LEU A 123 4.66 -9.80 -3.80
CA LEU A 123 4.16 -11.10 -4.25
C LEU A 123 2.73 -11.38 -3.76
N VAL A 124 2.40 -11.01 -2.52
CA VAL A 124 1.01 -11.08 -2.02
C VAL A 124 0.07 -10.26 -2.91
N GLY A 125 0.49 -9.07 -3.37
CA GLY A 125 -0.30 -8.25 -4.28
C GLY A 125 -0.55 -8.90 -5.64
N ILE A 126 0.47 -9.56 -6.20
CA ILE A 126 0.33 -10.33 -7.45
C ILE A 126 -0.68 -11.47 -7.27
N LEU A 127 -0.49 -12.29 -6.24
CA LEU A 127 -1.36 -13.43 -5.98
C LEU A 127 -2.80 -13.00 -5.69
N ALA A 128 -3.01 -11.94 -4.91
CA ALA A 128 -4.34 -11.42 -4.62
C ALA A 128 -5.10 -10.99 -5.88
N ALA A 129 -4.43 -10.35 -6.83
CA ALA A 129 -5.05 -9.96 -8.09
C ALA A 129 -5.41 -11.18 -8.97
N MET A 130 -4.53 -12.19 -9.03
CA MET A 130 -4.78 -13.42 -9.78
C MET A 130 -6.01 -14.20 -9.27
N PHE A 131 -6.27 -14.14 -7.96
CA PHE A 131 -7.40 -14.80 -7.30
C PHE A 131 -8.49 -13.81 -6.86
N SER A 132 -8.61 -12.67 -7.54
CA SER A 132 -9.56 -11.59 -7.19
C SER A 132 -11.04 -11.98 -7.23
N ASN A 133 -11.38 -13.09 -7.89
CA ASN A 133 -12.73 -13.64 -7.94
C ASN A 133 -13.10 -14.50 -6.71
N VAL A 134 -12.14 -14.80 -5.83
CA VAL A 134 -12.36 -15.58 -4.61
C VAL A 134 -12.97 -14.68 -3.52
N ASN A 135 -13.75 -15.25 -2.62
CA ASN A 135 -14.25 -14.56 -1.43
C ASN A 135 -13.11 -13.84 -0.69
N ILE A 136 -13.27 -12.54 -0.41
CA ILE A 136 -12.20 -11.70 0.13
C ILE A 136 -11.66 -12.18 1.49
N LEU A 137 -12.52 -12.74 2.34
CA LEU A 137 -12.11 -13.30 3.63
C LEU A 137 -11.22 -14.53 3.43
N LEU A 138 -11.67 -15.46 2.59
CA LEU A 138 -10.91 -16.67 2.28
C LEU A 138 -9.57 -16.33 1.60
N LEU A 139 -9.59 -15.40 0.65
CA LEU A 139 -8.39 -14.93 -0.05
C LEU A 139 -7.39 -14.31 0.94
N GLY A 140 -7.85 -13.39 1.79
CA GLY A 140 -7.03 -12.72 2.79
C GLY A 140 -6.40 -13.68 3.81
N ILE A 141 -7.17 -14.63 4.33
CA ILE A 141 -6.68 -15.67 5.24
C ILE A 141 -5.63 -16.54 4.55
N THR A 142 -5.93 -17.02 3.34
CA THR A 142 -5.03 -17.92 2.59
C THR A 142 -3.69 -17.25 2.31
N LEU A 143 -3.71 -16.00 1.82
CA LEU A 143 -2.49 -15.25 1.55
C LEU A 143 -1.73 -14.92 2.83
N THR A 144 -2.42 -14.70 3.95
CA THR A 144 -1.76 -14.52 5.26
C THR A 144 -1.05 -15.79 5.72
N ILE A 145 -1.66 -16.96 5.53
CA ILE A 145 -1.03 -18.26 5.84
C ILE A 145 0.22 -18.46 4.97
N ILE A 146 0.10 -18.27 3.65
CA ILE A 146 1.21 -18.40 2.71
C ILE A 146 2.35 -17.45 3.11
N TYR A 147 2.04 -16.17 3.31
CA TYR A 147 3.01 -15.17 3.72
C TYR A 147 3.72 -15.57 5.04
N ASN A 148 2.95 -15.92 6.08
CA ASN A 148 3.51 -16.29 7.38
C ASN A 148 4.38 -17.54 7.28
N PHE A 149 3.97 -18.55 6.50
CA PHE A 149 4.71 -19.78 6.31
C PHE A 149 6.06 -19.51 5.63
N PHE A 150 6.05 -18.77 4.52
CA PHE A 150 7.28 -18.44 3.81
C PHE A 150 8.22 -17.56 4.65
N VAL A 151 7.71 -16.46 5.22
CA VAL A 151 8.53 -15.55 6.02
C VAL A 151 9.10 -16.26 7.25
N SER A 152 8.28 -17.03 7.97
CA SER A 152 8.75 -17.78 9.14
C SER A 152 9.82 -18.81 8.77
N SER A 153 9.63 -19.54 7.67
CA SER A 153 10.60 -20.53 7.20
C SER A 153 11.93 -19.89 6.83
N MET A 154 11.90 -18.77 6.09
CA MET A 154 13.13 -18.04 5.75
C MET A 154 13.82 -17.46 6.98
N LEU A 155 13.06 -16.91 7.95
CA LEU A 155 13.62 -16.41 9.21
C LEU A 155 14.30 -17.51 10.03
N MET A 156 13.71 -18.71 10.08
CA MET A 156 14.30 -19.84 10.80
C MET A 156 15.57 -20.35 10.10
N VAL A 157 15.52 -20.57 8.79
CA VAL A 157 16.64 -21.18 8.03
C VAL A 157 17.80 -20.22 7.85
N MET A 158 17.55 -18.97 7.43
CA MET A 158 18.62 -18.04 7.04
C MET A 158 19.19 -17.26 8.22
N PHE A 159 18.42 -17.09 9.30
CA PHE A 159 18.76 -16.16 10.37
C PHE A 159 18.65 -16.74 11.78
N GLY A 160 18.37 -18.05 11.90
CA GLY A 160 18.34 -18.74 13.19
C GLY A 160 17.23 -18.24 14.12
N ALA A 161 16.12 -17.73 13.58
CA ALA A 161 14.99 -17.29 14.40
C ALA A 161 14.41 -18.48 15.18
N LYS A 162 14.06 -18.25 16.46
CA LYS A 162 13.50 -19.31 17.32
C LYS A 162 12.10 -19.71 16.84
N PRO A 163 11.83 -21.00 16.57
CA PRO A 163 10.56 -21.43 15.97
C PRO A 163 9.32 -20.93 16.72
N TYR A 164 9.29 -21.05 18.05
CA TYR A 164 8.13 -20.63 18.85
C TYR A 164 7.78 -19.15 18.68
N LYS A 165 8.78 -18.28 18.44
CA LYS A 165 8.54 -16.85 18.19
C LYS A 165 7.89 -16.63 16.84
N CYS A 166 8.35 -17.34 15.82
CA CYS A 166 7.77 -17.28 14.47
C CYS A 166 6.33 -17.81 14.46
N TRP A 167 6.06 -18.93 15.14
CA TRP A 167 4.71 -19.49 15.25
C TRP A 167 3.76 -18.56 15.98
N PHE A 168 4.16 -18.00 17.13
CA PHE A 168 3.33 -17.07 17.88
C PHE A 168 3.02 -15.80 17.08
N PHE A 169 4.04 -15.26 16.38
CA PHE A 169 3.85 -14.16 15.45
C PHE A 169 2.88 -14.52 14.32
N GLY A 170 3.06 -15.67 13.68
CA GLY A 170 2.21 -16.13 12.58
C GLY A 170 0.75 -16.31 13.00
N ILE A 171 0.50 -16.92 14.16
CA ILE A 171 -0.86 -17.12 14.70
C ILE A 171 -1.51 -15.77 14.99
N THR A 172 -0.82 -14.88 15.69
CA THR A 172 -1.38 -13.54 16.02
C THR A 172 -1.60 -12.70 14.77
N ASN A 173 -0.74 -12.79 13.75
CA ASN A 173 -0.94 -12.14 12.46
C ASN A 173 -2.13 -12.72 11.69
N LEU A 174 -2.31 -14.04 11.73
CA LEU A 174 -3.44 -14.71 11.10
C LEU A 174 -4.77 -14.30 11.73
N VAL A 175 -4.86 -14.32 13.07
CA VAL A 175 -6.06 -13.89 13.81
C VAL A 175 -6.35 -12.42 13.53
N PHE A 176 -5.34 -11.57 13.55
CA PHE A 176 -5.50 -10.15 13.26
C PHE A 176 -6.07 -9.90 11.85
N ASN A 177 -5.49 -10.52 10.82
CA ASN A 177 -5.98 -10.38 9.45
C ASN A 177 -7.37 -11.00 9.27
N MET A 178 -7.68 -12.13 9.91
CA MET A 178 -9.02 -12.72 9.90
C MET A 178 -10.08 -11.75 10.42
N LEU A 179 -9.78 -11.00 11.49
CA LEU A 179 -10.67 -9.97 12.02
C LEU A 179 -10.83 -8.81 11.03
N LEU A 180 -9.73 -8.31 10.46
CA LEU A 180 -9.78 -7.23 9.49
C LEU A 180 -10.59 -7.58 8.24
N PHE A 181 -10.33 -8.76 7.65
CA PHE A 181 -11.03 -9.18 6.44
C PHE A 181 -12.50 -9.51 6.68
N SER A 182 -12.85 -10.06 7.86
CA SER A 182 -14.25 -10.39 8.16
C SER A 182 -15.09 -9.14 8.43
N GLN A 183 -14.52 -8.12 9.06
CA GLN A 183 -15.25 -6.89 9.40
C GLN A 183 -15.22 -5.84 8.28
N PHE A 184 -14.05 -5.63 7.67
CA PHE A 184 -13.83 -4.48 6.78
C PHE A 184 -13.59 -4.87 5.32
N GLY A 185 -13.30 -6.15 5.02
CA GLY A 185 -12.87 -6.58 3.69
C GLY A 185 -13.91 -6.31 2.60
N GLN A 186 -15.11 -6.86 2.75
CA GLN A 186 -16.17 -6.68 1.76
C GLN A 186 -16.67 -5.23 1.73
N MET A 187 -16.75 -4.58 2.90
CA MET A 187 -17.17 -3.18 3.02
C MET A 187 -16.29 -2.27 2.18
N LEU A 188 -14.96 -2.36 2.32
CA LEU A 188 -14.03 -1.52 1.57
C LEU A 188 -14.06 -1.80 0.07
N ILE A 189 -14.18 -3.07 -0.35
CA ILE A 189 -14.29 -3.38 -1.78
C ILE A 189 -15.51 -2.70 -2.39
N ASN A 190 -16.66 -2.72 -1.70
CA ASN A 190 -17.89 -2.11 -2.20
C ASN A 190 -17.78 -0.57 -2.24
N THR A 191 -17.04 0.05 -1.33
CA THR A 191 -16.85 1.52 -1.32
C THR A 191 -15.85 2.00 -2.36
N LEU A 192 -14.88 1.16 -2.75
CA LEU A 192 -13.76 1.56 -3.62
C LEU A 192 -13.95 1.20 -5.10
N LYS A 193 -14.91 0.32 -5.42
CA LYS A 193 -15.35 0.02 -6.79
C LYS A 193 -16.34 1.08 -7.27
#